data_AF-A0A536SIS6-F1
#
_entry.id   AF-A0A536SIS6-F1
#
_cell.length_a   1.000
_cell.length_b   1.000
_cell.length_c   1.000
_cell.angle_alpha   90.00
_cell.angle_beta   90.00
_cell.angle_gamma   90.00
#
_symmetry.space_group_name_H-M   'P 1'
#
loop_
_entity.id
_entity.type
_entity.pdbx_description
1 polymer ?
#
loop_
_entity_poly.entity_id
_entity_poly.type
_entity_poly.pdbx_seq_one_letter_code
_entity_poly.pdbx_strand_id
1 'polypeptide(L)' 'MCSAAVEARLKPCPARGKQGGELVKREGAQFPCGVQCRACGWTTDFVKLPSIAVKLWNEAQRKTK' A
#
# COMPACT_ATOMS: atom_id res chain seq x y z
N MET A 1 -3.97 7.72 17.00
CA MET A 1 -4.49 6.34 16.78
C MET A 1 -4.89 6.22 15.31
N CYS A 2 -4.00 5.74 14.44
CA CYS A 2 -4.20 5.80 12.98
C CYS A 2 -3.94 4.43 12.32
N SER A 3 -4.59 3.35 12.78
CA SER A 3 -4.13 2.00 12.36
C SER A 3 -5.21 0.93 12.17
N ALA A 4 -6.46 1.29 11.87
CA ALA A 4 -7.47 0.27 11.49
C ALA A 4 -8.32 0.67 10.27
N ALA A 5 -8.71 1.93 10.18
CA ALA A 5 -9.61 2.39 9.10
C ALA A 5 -8.94 2.44 7.71
N VAL A 6 -7.60 2.53 7.63
CA VAL A 6 -6.87 2.58 6.35
C VAL A 6 -6.72 1.19 5.71
N GLU A 7 -6.51 0.15 6.52
CA GLU A 7 -6.43 -1.24 6.04
C GLU A 7 -7.76 -1.68 5.38
N ALA A 8 -8.90 -1.21 5.89
CA ALA A 8 -10.21 -1.53 5.33
C ALA A 8 -10.44 -1.03 3.89
N ARG A 9 -9.65 -0.05 3.39
CA ARG A 9 -9.77 0.48 2.01
C ARG A 9 -8.71 -0.07 1.06
N LEU A 10 -7.78 -0.88 1.57
CA LEU A 10 -6.73 -1.48 0.77
C LEU A 10 -7.27 -2.76 0.14
N LYS A 11 -7.27 -2.80 -1.19
CA LYS A 11 -7.58 -4.03 -1.93
C LYS A 11 -6.57 -5.12 -1.59
N PRO A 12 -6.84 -6.39 -1.92
CA PRO A 12 -5.84 -7.45 -1.81
C PRO A 12 -4.57 -7.10 -2.58
N CYS A 13 -3.47 -7.83 -2.34
CA CYS A 13 -2.21 -7.61 -3.02
C CYS A 13 -2.30 -7.84 -4.53
N PRO A 14 -1.83 -6.91 -5.38
CA PRO A 14 -1.82 -7.09 -6.85
C PRO A 14 -0.99 -8.28 -7.30
N ALA A 15 0.09 -8.61 -6.57
CA ALA A 15 0.99 -9.70 -6.94
C ALA A 15 0.49 -11.11 -6.53
N ARG A 16 -0.30 -11.23 -5.43
CA ARG A 16 -0.72 -12.55 -4.91
C ARG A 16 -2.22 -12.69 -4.61
N GLY A 17 -3.01 -11.62 -4.70
CA GLY A 17 -4.47 -11.61 -4.60
C GLY A 17 -5.10 -11.98 -3.24
N LYS A 18 -4.33 -12.49 -2.27
CA LYS A 18 -4.89 -13.14 -1.06
C LYS A 18 -4.80 -12.35 0.24
N GLN A 19 -3.87 -11.41 0.38
CA GLN A 19 -3.69 -10.65 1.62
C GLN A 19 -3.68 -9.14 1.36
N GLY A 20 -4.19 -8.38 2.33
CA GLY A 20 -4.17 -6.93 2.32
C GLY A 20 -2.76 -6.36 2.34
N GLY A 21 -2.63 -5.15 1.80
CA GLY A 21 -1.43 -4.33 2.01
C GLY A 21 -1.52 -3.60 3.34
N GLU A 22 -0.37 -3.28 3.91
CA GLU A 22 -0.22 -2.42 5.07
C GLU A 22 0.52 -1.14 4.67
N LEU A 23 0.09 -0.01 5.22
CA LEU A 23 0.73 1.28 4.96
C LEU A 23 2.01 1.39 5.78
N VAL A 24 3.15 1.37 5.10
CA VAL A 24 4.47 1.50 5.70
C VAL A 24 4.94 2.94 5.63
N LYS A 25 5.57 3.42 6.71
CA LYS A 25 6.15 4.76 6.78
C LYS A 25 7.66 4.69 7.03
N ARG A 26 8.43 5.52 6.32
CA ARG A 26 9.87 5.70 6.52
C ARG A 26 10.12 7.12 6.98
N GLU A 27 10.53 7.28 8.24
CA GLU A 27 10.90 8.57 8.79
C GLU A 27 12.22 9.05 8.18
N GLY A 28 12.32 10.35 7.87
CA GLY A 28 13.52 10.95 7.26
C GLY A 28 13.66 10.77 5.74
N ALA A 29 12.76 10.05 5.07
CA ALA A 29 12.79 9.89 3.61
C ALA A 29 12.03 11.02 2.90
N GLN A 30 12.50 11.42 1.70
CA GLN A 30 11.80 12.40 0.84
C GLN A 30 10.37 11.95 0.47
N PHE A 31 10.17 10.64 0.40
CA PHE A 31 8.88 9.99 0.18
C PHE A 31 8.64 8.99 1.32
N PRO A 32 7.96 9.40 2.40
CA PRO A 32 7.84 8.57 3.59
C PRO A 32 6.80 7.45 3.48
N CYS A 33 5.79 7.52 2.60
CA CYS A 33 4.62 6.63 2.65
C CYS A 33 4.63 5.60 1.52
N GLY A 34 4.49 4.31 1.82
CA GLY A 34 4.28 3.25 0.83
C GLY A 34 3.25 2.23 1.33
N VAL A 35 2.81 1.31 0.47
CA VAL A 35 1.97 0.17 0.89
C VAL A 35 2.71 -1.13 0.58
N GLN A 36 2.94 -1.94 1.61
CA GLN A 36 3.64 -3.22 1.51
C GLN A 36 2.69 -4.39 1.73
N CYS A 37 2.81 -5.43 0.92
CA CYS A 37 2.13 -6.69 1.13
C CYS A 37 2.78 -7.49 2.28
N ARG A 38 1.99 -7.87 3.28
CA ARG A 38 2.45 -8.78 4.34
C ARG A 38 2.74 -10.22 3.86
N ALA A 39 2.21 -10.64 2.71
CA ALA A 39 2.37 -12.01 2.18
C ALA A 39 3.64 -12.21 1.36
N CYS A 40 3.95 -11.21 0.53
CA CYS A 40 4.95 -11.34 -0.52
C CYS A 40 6.08 -10.32 -0.41
N GLY A 41 5.99 -9.36 0.51
CA GLY A 41 6.94 -8.29 0.68
C GLY A 41 6.92 -7.24 -0.45
N TRP A 42 6.04 -7.39 -1.45
CA TRP A 42 5.91 -6.41 -2.53
C TRP A 42 5.42 -5.08 -1.99
N THR A 43 6.12 -4.00 -2.33
CA THR A 43 5.81 -2.64 -1.87
C THR A 43 5.58 -1.74 -3.07
N THR A 44 4.55 -0.91 -3.03
CA THR A 44 4.36 0.16 -4.01
C THR A 44 5.45 1.21 -3.90
N ASP A 45 5.59 2.04 -4.93
CA ASP A 45 6.36 3.27 -4.84
C ASP A 45 6.05 4.07 -3.59
N PHE A 46 7.13 4.59 -2.99
CA PHE A 46 7.03 5.47 -1.86
C PHE A 46 6.65 6.87 -2.35
N VAL A 47 5.67 7.47 -1.71
CA VAL A 47 5.12 8.78 -2.02
C VAL A 47 5.03 9.65 -0.76
N LYS A 48 4.77 10.95 -0.94
CA LYS A 48 4.67 11.90 0.19
C LYS A 48 3.42 11.69 1.03
N LEU A 49 2.32 11.27 0.40
CA LEU A 49 1.00 11.23 1.02
C LEU A 49 0.49 9.79 1.15
N PRO A 50 -0.01 9.38 2.32
CA PRO A 50 -0.54 8.04 2.54
C PRO A 50 -1.72 7.73 1.61
N SER A 51 -2.59 8.72 1.35
CA SER A 51 -3.73 8.57 0.44
C SER A 51 -3.31 8.23 -1.00
N ILE A 52 -2.16 8.74 -1.47
CA ILE A 52 -1.63 8.44 -2.79
C ILE A 52 -1.06 7.02 -2.82
N ALA A 53 -0.38 6.58 -1.76
CA ALA A 53 0.14 5.22 -1.65
C ALA A 53 -1.00 4.18 -1.72
N VAL A 54 -2.10 4.45 -1.00
CA VAL A 54 -3.34 3.63 -1.05
C VAL A 54 -3.94 3.62 -2.46
N LYS A 55 -3.96 4.78 -3.14
CA LYS A 55 -4.47 4.88 -4.51
C LYS A 55 -3.61 4.05 -5.49
N LEU A 56 -2.29 4.21 -5.44
CA LEU A 56 -1.33 3.44 -6.26
C LEU A 56 -1.49 1.94 -6.08
N TRP A 57 -1.61 1.49 -4.83
CA TRP A 57 -1.89 0.08 -4.50
C TRP A 57 -3.18 -0.42 -5.15
N ASN A 58 -4.26 0.36 -5.02
CA ASN A 58 -5.57 0.02 -5.58
C ASN A 58 -5.63 0.12 -7.12
N GLU A 59 -4.79 0.96 -7.73
CA GLU A 59 -4.65 1.12 -9.18
C GLU A 59 -3.78 0.02 -9.81
N ALA A 60 -2.75 -0.46 -9.13
CA ALA A 60 -1.93 -1.59 -9.59
C ALA A 60 -2.79 -2.85 -9.84
N GLN A 61 -3.87 -3.03 -9.07
CA GLN A 61 -4.88 -4.07 -9.29
C GLN A 61 -5.66 -3.93 -10.59
N ARG A 62 -5.89 -2.70 -11.09
CA ARG A 62 -6.67 -2.49 -12.33
C ARG A 62 -5.91 -2.87 -13.60
N LYS A 63 -4.58 -2.97 -13.55
CA LYS A 63 -3.74 -3.34 -14.70
C LYS A 63 -3.50 -4.83 -14.85
N THR A 64 -3.95 -5.66 -13.91
CA THR A 64 -3.87 -7.12 -14.02
C THR A 64 -5.19 -7.63 -14.60
N LYS A 65 -5.41 -7.44 -15.90
CA LYS A 65 -6.52 -8.04 -16.64
C LYS A 65 -6.00 -8.63 -17.94
#